data_AF-A0A0R2F573-F1
#
_entry.id   AF-A0A0R2F573-F1
#
_cell.length_a   1.000
_cell.length_b   1.000
_cell.length_c   1.000
_cell.angle_alpha   90.00
_cell.angle_beta   90.00
_cell.angle_gamma   90.00
#
_symmetry.space_group_name_H-M   'P 1'
#
loop_
_entity.id
_entity.type
_entity.pdbx_description
1 polymer ?
#
loop_
_entity_poly.entity_id
_entity_poly.type
_entity_poly.pdbx_seq_one_letter_code
_entity_poly.pdbx_strand_id
1 'polypeptide(L)'
;MVTVIKRYEDADVMAFDYFIEAHHDVYEDTGHIVMKSSGGMATWRAVNDGDETYLKTALTALFERRDENGGVYPEQVGAATA
;
A
#
# COMPACT_ATOMS: atom_id res chain seq x y z
N MET A 1 3.98 -12.11 5.03
CA MET A 1 2.76 -11.46 4.52
C MET A 1 3.05 -9.98 4.41
N VAL A 2 2.79 -9.38 3.25
CA VAL A 2 2.83 -7.92 3.08
C VAL A 2 1.46 -7.41 3.50
N THR A 3 1.44 -6.40 4.34
CA THR A 3 0.22 -5.75 4.81
C THR A 3 0.19 -4.34 4.29
N VAL A 4 -0.98 -3.92 3.82
CA VAL A 4 -1.24 -2.54 3.37
C VAL A 4 -2.33 -1.95 4.26
N ILE A 5 -2.12 -0.76 4.80
CA ILE A 5 -3.07 -0.10 5.69
C ILE A 5 -3.35 1.29 5.17
N LYS A 6 -4.64 1.66 5.06
CA LYS A 6 -5.04 3.02 4.76
C LYS A 6 -4.73 3.93 5.96
N ARG A 7 -3.98 5.00 5.71
CA ARG A 7 -3.59 5.97 6.75
C ARG A 7 -4.45 7.22 6.71
N TYR A 8 -4.76 7.66 5.50
CA TYR A 8 -5.43 8.92 5.25
C TYR A 8 -6.20 8.86 3.94
N GLU A 9 -7.34 9.53 3.90
CA GLU A 9 -8.15 9.71 2.70
C GLU A 9 -8.88 11.05 2.81
N ASP A 10 -8.77 11.85 1.76
CA ASP A 10 -9.59 13.04 1.51
C ASP A 10 -10.09 13.05 0.05
N ALA A 11 -10.67 14.17 -0.38
CA ALA A 11 -11.22 14.31 -1.74
C ALA A 11 -10.17 14.21 -2.86
N ASP A 12 -8.91 14.51 -2.55
CA ASP A 12 -7.82 14.66 -3.52
C ASP A 12 -6.78 13.54 -3.43
N VAL A 13 -6.63 12.91 -2.26
CA VAL A 13 -5.51 12.04 -1.91
C VAL A 13 -5.95 10.88 -1.02
N MET A 14 -5.39 9.70 -1.31
CA MET A 14 -5.37 8.56 -0.39
C MET A 14 -3.92 8.17 -0.11
N ALA A 15 -3.61 7.97 1.17
CA ALA A 15 -2.30 7.51 1.62
C ALA A 15 -2.41 6.14 2.28
N PHE A 16 -1.48 5.27 1.93
CA PHE A 16 -1.36 3.90 2.44
C PHE A 16 0.07 3.66 2.92
N ASP A 17 0.19 2.89 3.99
CA ASP A 17 1.45 2.30 4.40
C ASP A 17 1.48 0.84 3.98
N TYR A 18 2.65 0.32 3.62
CA TYR A 18 2.86 -1.12 3.49
C TYR A 18 4.10 -1.58 4.23
N PHE A 19 4.04 -2.78 4.78
CA PHE A 19 5.14 -3.38 5.54
C PHE A 19 4.99 -4.91 5.56
N ILE A 20 6.06 -5.61 5.95
CA ILE A 20 5.94 -7.02 6.34
C ILE A 20 5.51 -7.07 7.80
N GLU A 21 4.51 -7.89 8.15
CA GLU A 21 4.00 -8.05 9.53
C GLU A 21 5.08 -8.23 10.60
N ALA A 22 6.16 -8.95 10.28
CA ALA A 22 7.27 -9.17 11.19
C ALA A 22 8.12 -7.92 11.49
N HIS A 23 7.90 -6.82 10.76
CA HIS A 23 8.65 -5.56 10.80
C HIS A 23 7.74 -4.33 11.02
N HIS A 24 6.49 -4.53 11.43
CA HIS A 24 5.50 -3.45 11.56
C HIS A 24 5.86 -2.38 12.60
N ASP A 25 6.77 -2.68 13.51
CA ASP A 25 7.26 -1.79 14.57
C ASP A 25 8.50 -0.98 14.15
N VAL A 26 9.06 -1.25 12.96
CA VAL A 26 10.22 -0.54 12.42
C VAL A 26 9.76 0.47 11.37
N TYR A 27 9.86 1.75 11.70
CA TYR A 27 9.41 2.84 10.82
C TYR A 27 10.11 2.83 9.45
N GLU A 28 11.42 2.57 9.40
CA GLU A 28 12.20 2.53 8.15
C GLU A 28 11.81 1.35 7.23
N ASP A 29 11.22 0.29 7.80
CA ASP A 29 10.72 -0.88 7.09
C ASP A 29 9.26 -0.72 6.63
N THR A 30 8.71 0.48 6.82
CA THR A 30 7.40 0.87 6.28
C THR A 30 7.59 1.69 5.02
N GLY A 31 6.97 1.24 3.93
CA GLY A 31 6.86 2.03 2.71
C GLY A 31 5.54 2.79 2.65
N HIS A 32 5.51 3.84 1.84
CA HIS A 32 4.36 4.74 1.73
C HIS A 32 3.89 4.84 0.29
N ILE A 33 2.58 4.84 0.09
CA ILE A 33 1.93 4.98 -1.21
C ILE A 33 0.92 6.11 -1.10
N VAL A 34 1.02 7.10 -1.97
CA VAL A 34 0.08 8.23 -2.05
C VAL A 34 -0.53 8.26 -3.44
N MET A 35 -1.84 8.07 -3.53
CA MET A 35 -2.60 8.08 -4.78
C MET A 35 -3.47 9.34 -4.84
N LYS A 36 -3.46 10.01 -6.00
CA LYS A 36 -4.34 11.17 -6.23
C LYS A 36 -5.66 10.75 -6.87
N SER A 37 -6.76 11.36 -6.45
CA SER A 37 -8.09 11.11 -7.05
C SER A 37 -8.13 11.50 -8.53
N SER A 38 -7.37 12.53 -8.93
CA SER A 38 -7.18 12.96 -10.33
C SER A 38 -6.36 11.98 -11.18
N GLY A 39 -5.84 10.91 -10.59
CA GLY A 39 -4.83 10.04 -11.20
C GLY A 39 -3.41 10.51 -10.89
N GLY A 40 -2.50 9.53 -10.87
CA GLY A 40 -1.11 9.70 -10.46
C GLY A 40 -0.84 9.15 -9.06
N MET A 41 0.41 8.76 -8.82
CA MET A 41 0.84 8.12 -7.58
C MET A 41 2.28 8.51 -7.26
N ALA A 42 2.56 8.69 -5.97
CA ALA A 42 3.90 8.80 -5.41
C ALA A 42 4.15 7.64 -4.45
N THR A 43 5.36 7.10 -4.47
CA THR A 43 5.75 5.96 -3.62
C THR A 43 7.06 6.26 -2.91
N TRP A 44 7.15 5.83 -1.66
CA TRP A 44 8.38 5.78 -0.87
C TRP A 44 8.60 4.33 -0.47
N ARG A 45 9.80 3.84 -0.73
CA ARG A 45 10.12 2.43 -0.55
C ARG A 45 10.61 2.19 0.87
N ALA A 46 10.17 1.08 1.46
CA ALA A 46 10.75 0.57 2.70
C ALA A 46 12.25 0.27 2.51
N VAL A 47 13.06 0.45 3.55
CA VAL A 47 14.51 0.18 3.50
C VAL A 47 14.79 -1.29 3.25
N ASN A 48 14.02 -2.18 3.87
CA ASN A 48 14.11 -3.63 3.66
C ASN A 48 13.53 -4.14 2.33
N ASP A 49 12.94 -3.26 1.51
CA ASP A 49 12.34 -3.62 0.20
C ASP A 49 13.25 -3.21 -0.96
N GLY A 50 14.52 -3.61 -0.93
CA GLY A 50 15.54 -3.18 -1.91
C GLY A 50 15.18 -3.40 -3.39
N ASP A 51 14.36 -4.42 -3.67
CA ASP A 51 13.94 -4.84 -5.02
C ASP A 51 12.48 -4.44 -5.36
N GLU A 52 11.83 -3.66 -4.48
CA GLU A 52 10.44 -3.22 -4.63
C GLU A 52 9.42 -4.36 -4.73
N THR A 53 9.77 -5.53 -4.16
CA THR A 53 8.88 -6.70 -4.21
C THR A 53 7.64 -6.43 -3.36
N TYR A 54 7.82 -5.88 -2.16
CA TYR A 54 6.70 -5.60 -1.27
C TYR A 54 5.85 -4.45 -1.79
N LEU A 55 6.47 -3.42 -2.35
CA LEU A 55 5.77 -2.34 -3.04
C LEU A 55 4.88 -2.87 -4.18
N LYS A 56 5.42 -3.72 -5.06
CA LYS A 56 4.65 -4.29 -6.19
C LYS A 56 3.48 -5.13 -5.68
N THR A 57 3.72 -5.97 -4.67
CA THR A 57 2.67 -6.77 -4.04
C THR A 57 1.59 -5.90 -3.40
N ALA A 58 1.96 -4.82 -2.71
CA ALA A 58 1.01 -3.87 -2.13
C ALA A 58 0.16 -3.16 -3.20
N LEU A 59 0.78 -2.72 -4.30
CA LEU A 59 0.08 -2.09 -5.41
C LEU A 59 -0.92 -3.02 -6.09
N THR A 60 -0.52 -4.27 -6.38
CA THR A 60 -1.42 -5.28 -6.93
C THR A 60 -2.64 -5.46 -6.04
N ALA A 61 -2.42 -5.63 -4.74
CA ALA A 61 -3.51 -5.86 -3.81
C ALA A 61 -4.46 -4.64 -3.70
N LEU A 62 -3.93 -3.41 -3.78
CA LEU A 62 -4.75 -2.20 -3.81
C LEU A 62 -5.58 -2.08 -5.09
N PHE A 63 -5.02 -2.41 -6.26
CA PHE A 63 -5.74 -2.32 -7.54
C PHE A 63 -6.77 -3.42 -7.72
N GLU A 64 -6.46 -4.68 -7.37
CA GLU A 64 -7.43 -5.77 -7.41
C GLU A 64 -8.65 -5.48 -6.53
N ARG A 65 -8.42 -4.98 -5.32
CA ARG A 65 -9.50 -4.63 -4.39
C ARG A 65 -10.30 -3.41 -4.84
N ARG A 66 -9.65 -2.46 -5.50
CA ARG A 66 -10.34 -1.31 -6.11
C ARG A 66 -11.29 -1.78 -7.21
N ASP A 67 -10.85 -2.71 -8.04
CA ASP A 67 -11.65 -3.28 -9.13
C ASP A 67 -12.85 -4.08 -8.57
N GLU A 68 -12.64 -4.85 -7.50
CA GLU A 68 -13.71 -5.59 -6.80
C GLU A 68 -14.78 -4.67 -6.18
N ASN A 69 -14.37 -3.57 -5.54
CA ASN A 69 -15.25 -2.71 -4.76
C ASN A 69 -15.76 -1.47 -5.51
N GLY A 70 -15.66 -1.46 -6.85
CA GLY A 70 -16.20 -0.38 -7.67
C GLY A 70 -15.50 0.97 -7.45
N GLY A 71 -14.20 0.95 -7.14
CA GLY A 71 -13.38 2.15 -6.96
C GLY A 71 -12.95 2.45 -5.53
N VAL A 72 -13.41 1.69 -4.54
CA VAL A 72 -13.12 1.93 -3.12
C VAL A 72 -11.93 1.09 -2.65
N TYR A 73 -10.98 1.72 -1.95
CA TYR A 73 -9.82 1.03 -1.40
C TYR A 73 -10.10 0.48 0.01
N PRO A 74 -9.70 -0.77 0.29
CA PRO A 74 -9.86 -1.40 1.59
C PRO A 74 -8.99 -0.76 2.69
N GLU A 75 -9.47 -0.79 3.93
CA GLU A 75 -8.78 -0.20 5.09
C GLU A 75 -7.55 -1.00 5.54
N GLN A 76 -7.56 -2.32 5.32
CA GLN A 76 -6.44 -3.22 5.55
C GLN A 76 -6.42 -4.31 4.47
N VAL A 77 -5.26 -4.53 3.84
CA VAL A 77 -5.04 -5.56 2.84
C VAL A 77 -3.93 -6.47 3.30
N GLY A 78 -4.25 -7.71 3.66
CA GLY A 78 -3.27 -8.79 3.69
C GLY A 78 -3.00 -9.18 2.24
N ALA A 79 -1.83 -8.83 1.70
CA ALA A 79 -1.48 -9.20 0.34
C ALA A 79 -1.32 -10.73 0.27
N ALA A 80 -2.09 -11.35 -0.63
CA ALA A 80 -2.05 -12.77 -0.85
C ALA A 80 -0.61 -13.21 -1.17
N THR A 81 -0.10 -14.14 -0.38
CA THR A 81 1.15 -14.84 -0.67
C THR A 81 0.96 -15.60 -1.98
N ALA A 82 1.72 -15.21 -3.01
CA ALA A 82 1.95 -16.03 -4.20
C ALA A 82 2.74 -17.29 -3.85
#